data_AF-A0A2S3U6V5-F1
#
_entry.id   AF-A0A2S3U6V5-F1
#
_cell.length_a   1.000
_cell.length_b   1.000
_cell.length_c   1.000
_cell.angle_alpha   90.00
_cell.angle_beta   90.00
_cell.angle_gamma   90.00
#
_symmetry.space_group_name_H-M   'P 1'
#
loop_
_entity.id
_entity.type
_entity.pdbx_description
1 polymer ?
#
loop_
_entity_poly.entity_id
_entity_poly.type
_entity_poly.pdbx_seq_one_letter_code
_entity_poly.pdbx_strand_id
1 'polypeptide(L)'
;MSFSKSFNGPQKLSLEGQVVQDADRLDAIGAIGIARALYYSGHVGEKIYDPAIAPREHMTREQYRHQPGTAINHFYEKLFKLAALMNTDTAKALAAHRTAVMHEFVDQFKAEWTADDKA
;
A
#
# COMPACT_ATOMS: atom_id res chain seq x y z
N MET A 1 -2.41 -13.96 4.62
CA MET A 1 -0.98 -14.22 4.32
C MET A 1 -0.33 -12.91 3.87
N SER A 2 0.75 -12.48 4.55
CA SER A 2 1.40 -11.15 4.37
C SER A 2 2.00 -10.93 2.96
N PHE A 3 1.91 -9.70 2.46
CA PHE A 3 2.52 -9.25 1.18
C PHE A 3 4.00 -9.65 1.03
N SER A 4 4.78 -9.61 2.11
CA SER A 4 6.20 -10.00 2.06
C SER A 4 6.47 -11.44 1.62
N LYS A 5 5.47 -12.32 1.61
CA LYS A 5 5.59 -13.69 1.10
C LYS A 5 5.35 -13.82 -0.41
N SER A 6 4.78 -12.82 -1.08
CA SER A 6 4.58 -12.87 -2.54
C SER A 6 5.88 -12.80 -3.33
N PHE A 7 6.98 -12.33 -2.72
CA PHE A 7 8.32 -12.34 -3.32
C PHE A 7 8.87 -13.76 -3.57
N ASN A 8 8.28 -14.79 -2.96
CA ASN A 8 8.70 -16.19 -3.14
C ASN A 8 7.88 -16.92 -4.23
N GLY A 9 7.13 -16.19 -5.05
CA GLY A 9 6.27 -16.75 -6.09
C GLY A 9 4.82 -17.03 -5.64
N PRO A 10 3.95 -17.44 -6.58
CA PRO A 10 2.54 -17.70 -6.31
C PRO A 10 2.39 -18.90 -5.37
N GLN A 11 1.69 -18.69 -4.26
CA GLN A 11 1.35 -19.76 -3.32
C GLN A 11 -0.10 -20.18 -3.52
N LYS A 12 -0.32 -21.49 -3.71
CA LYS A 12 -1.66 -22.05 -3.82
C LYS A 12 -2.30 -22.08 -2.43
N LEU A 13 -3.44 -21.40 -2.28
CA LEU A 13 -4.22 -21.34 -1.04
C LEU A 13 -5.52 -22.12 -1.18
N SER A 14 -6.03 -22.67 -0.08
CA SER A 14 -7.40 -23.18 -0.01
C SER A 14 -8.40 -22.04 -0.23
N LEU A 15 -9.68 -22.36 -0.45
CA LEU A 15 -10.72 -21.35 -0.62
C LEU A 15 -10.82 -20.44 0.62
N GLU A 16 -10.79 -21.02 1.81
CA GLU A 16 -10.82 -20.29 3.09
C GLU A 16 -9.57 -19.41 3.23
N GLY A 17 -8.41 -19.92 2.82
CA GLY A 17 -7.16 -19.16 2.82
C GLY A 17 -7.18 -17.95 1.88
N GLN A 18 -7.84 -18.07 0.73
CA GLN A 18 -8.07 -16.97 -0.21
C GLN A 18 -9.01 -15.90 0.39
N VAL A 19 -10.13 -16.33 0.97
CA VAL A 19 -11.10 -15.42 1.62
C VAL A 19 -10.45 -14.66 2.78
N VAL A 20 -9.69 -15.34 3.65
CA VAL A 20 -8.97 -14.70 4.77
C VAL A 20 -7.90 -13.74 4.26
N GLN A 21 -7.19 -14.08 3.18
CA GLN A 21 -6.20 -13.19 2.60
C GLN A 21 -6.84 -11.94 1.97
N ASP A 22 -7.98 -12.09 1.29
CA ASP A 22 -8.72 -10.96 0.73
C ASP A 22 -9.19 -10.01 1.83
N ALA A 23 -9.73 -10.55 2.93
CA ALA A 23 -10.17 -9.74 4.08
C ALA A 23 -9.01 -8.94 4.70
N ASP A 24 -7.86 -9.57 4.95
CA ASP A 24 -6.63 -8.92 5.46
C ASP A 24 -6.13 -7.81 4.52
N ARG A 25 -6.16 -8.05 3.20
CA ARG A 25 -5.71 -7.06 2.21
C ARG A 25 -6.69 -5.92 2.02
N LEU A 26 -8.00 -6.20 2.10
CA LEU A 26 -9.03 -5.18 2.00
C LEU A 26 -8.92 -4.17 3.14
N ASP A 27 -8.62 -4.63 4.37
CA ASP A 27 -8.40 -3.75 5.53
C ASP A 27 -7.15 -2.86 5.39
N ALA A 28 -6.18 -3.31 4.59
CA ALA A 28 -4.97 -2.53 4.31
C ALA A 28 -5.15 -1.41 3.27
N ILE A 29 -6.32 -1.29 2.63
CA ILE A 29 -6.58 -0.30 1.56
C ILE A 29 -7.82 0.56 1.84
N GLY A 30 -7.98 1.64 1.07
CA GLY A 30 -9.06 2.62 1.25
C GLY A 30 -8.77 3.61 2.37
N ALA A 31 -9.80 4.30 2.84
CA ALA A 31 -9.68 5.31 3.91
C ALA A 31 -9.02 4.76 5.19
N ILE A 32 -9.40 3.54 5.60
CA ILE A 32 -8.77 2.85 6.73
C ILE A 32 -7.29 2.53 6.44
N GLY A 33 -6.99 2.07 5.22
CA GLY A 33 -5.63 1.83 4.76
C GLY A 33 -4.74 3.06 4.83
N ILE A 34 -5.25 4.23 4.41
CA ILE A 34 -4.55 5.53 4.51
C ILE A 34 -4.19 5.83 5.96
N ALA A 35 -5.19 5.78 6.86
CA ALA A 35 -4.99 6.07 8.28
C ALA A 35 -3.98 5.12 8.92
N ARG A 36 -4.09 3.82 8.63
CA ARG A 36 -3.17 2.80 9.16
C ARG A 36 -1.73 2.98 8.65
N ALA A 37 -1.56 3.33 7.37
CA ALA A 37 -0.25 3.58 6.80
C ALA A 37 0.45 4.75 7.49
N LEU A 38 -0.22 5.90 7.60
CA LEU A 38 0.35 7.09 8.24
C LEU A 38 0.57 6.90 9.75
N TYR A 39 -0.37 6.27 10.45
CA TYR A 39 -0.24 5.97 11.88
C TYR A 39 0.97 5.08 12.15
N TYR A 40 1.15 4.02 11.35
CA TYR A 40 2.30 3.13 11.49
C TYR A 40 3.62 3.84 11.17
N SER A 41 3.70 4.60 10.07
CA SER A 41 4.88 5.38 9.72
C SER A 41 5.25 6.37 10.83
N GLY A 42 4.27 7.04 11.44
CA GLY A 42 4.49 7.89 12.62
C GLY A 42 5.02 7.12 13.83
N HIS A 43 4.48 5.93 14.11
CA HIS A 43 4.96 5.07 15.21
C HIS A 43 6.42 4.63 15.05
N VAL A 44 6.86 4.34 13.81
CA VAL A 44 8.23 3.91 13.53
C VAL A 44 9.19 5.06 13.19
N GLY A 45 8.71 6.31 13.22
CA GLY A 45 9.51 7.50 12.90
C GLY A 45 9.91 7.59 11.43
N GLU A 46 9.15 6.99 10.51
CA GLU A 46 9.36 7.09 9.07
C GLU A 46 8.86 8.44 8.54
N LYS A 47 9.60 9.03 7.60
CA LYS A 47 9.17 10.26 6.92
C LYS A 47 7.83 10.02 6.20
N ILE A 48 6.90 10.96 6.31
CA ILE A 48 5.63 10.89 5.58
C ILE A 48 5.89 10.91 4.06
N TYR A 49 6.65 11.90 3.59
CA TYR A 49 6.99 12.08 2.19
C TYR A 49 8.34 12.80 2.04
N ASP A 50 9.02 12.53 0.93
CA ASP A 50 10.26 13.20 0.52
C ASP A 50 10.35 13.14 -1.02
N PRO A 51 10.23 14.27 -1.74
CA PRO A 51 10.24 14.27 -3.21
C PRO A 51 11.60 13.84 -3.80
N ALA A 52 12.69 13.90 -3.02
CA ALA A 52 14.00 13.41 -3.46
C ALA A 52 14.13 11.88 -3.38
N ILE A 53 13.17 11.18 -2.76
CA ILE A 53 13.18 9.72 -2.60
C ILE A 53 12.07 9.13 -3.48
N ALA A 54 12.44 8.55 -4.62
CA ALA A 54 11.51 7.85 -5.50
C ALA A 54 10.98 6.54 -4.88
N PRO A 55 9.75 6.11 -5.20
CA PRO A 55 9.24 4.81 -4.79
C PRO A 55 10.01 3.67 -5.45
N ARG A 56 10.20 2.56 -4.73
CA ARG A 56 10.98 1.41 -5.20
C ARG A 56 10.12 0.46 -6.04
N GLU A 57 10.57 0.15 -7.26
CA GLU A 57 9.84 -0.75 -8.17
C GLU A 57 10.17 -2.23 -7.94
N HIS A 58 11.46 -2.53 -7.76
CA HIS A 58 11.98 -3.88 -7.53
C HIS A 58 12.64 -3.95 -6.16
N MET A 59 12.07 -4.77 -5.27
CA MET A 59 12.56 -4.93 -3.91
C MET A 59 12.78 -6.40 -3.60
N THR A 60 13.85 -6.70 -2.88
CA THR A 60 13.94 -7.96 -2.15
C THR A 60 13.07 -7.90 -0.89
N ARG A 61 12.73 -9.05 -0.34
CA ARG A 61 12.00 -9.14 0.94
C ARG A 61 12.74 -8.43 2.08
N GLU A 62 14.07 -8.46 2.05
CA GLU A 62 14.93 -7.80 3.03
C GLU A 62 14.85 -6.28 2.88
N GLN A 63 14.97 -5.75 1.66
CA GLN A 63 14.78 -4.34 1.37
C GLN A 63 13.40 -3.84 1.81
N TYR A 64 12.34 -4.62 1.55
CA TYR A 64 10.97 -4.28 1.96
C TYR A 64 10.79 -4.18 3.49
N ARG A 65 11.62 -4.86 4.27
CA ARG A 65 11.49 -4.91 5.74
C ARG A 65 12.43 -3.97 6.48
N HIS A 66 13.61 -3.72 5.92
CA HIS A 66 14.70 -3.09 6.65
C HIS A 66 15.16 -1.78 6.05
N GLN A 67 14.89 -1.52 4.76
CA GLN A 67 15.31 -0.27 4.15
C GLN A 67 14.22 0.80 4.35
N PRO A 68 14.56 1.93 5.01
CA PRO A 68 13.61 3.02 5.24
C PRO A 68 13.04 3.54 3.92
N GLY A 69 11.73 3.76 3.86
CA GLY A 69 11.06 4.40 2.76
C GLY A 69 10.41 5.71 3.20
N THR A 70 9.31 6.06 2.54
CA THR A 70 8.39 7.09 3.02
C THR A 70 6.98 6.51 3.06
N ALA A 71 6.13 7.04 3.93
CA ALA A 71 4.74 6.60 4.04
C ALA A 71 4.02 6.69 2.68
N ILE A 72 4.22 7.77 1.94
CA ILE A 72 3.64 7.98 0.61
C ILE A 72 4.22 6.98 -0.42
N ASN A 73 5.52 6.68 -0.38
CA ASN A 73 6.09 5.66 -1.28
C ASN A 73 5.52 4.26 -1.00
N HIS A 74 5.11 3.96 0.24
CA HIS A 74 4.46 2.68 0.58
C HIS A 74 3.18 2.41 -0.25
N PHE A 75 2.46 3.46 -0.63
CA PHE A 75 1.28 3.34 -1.50
C PHE A 75 1.67 2.73 -2.85
N TYR A 76 2.72 3.24 -3.49
CA TYR A 76 3.23 2.74 -4.77
C TYR A 76 3.95 1.40 -4.66
N GLU A 77 4.74 1.21 -3.62
CA GLU A 77 5.53 0.00 -3.41
C GLU A 77 4.64 -1.22 -3.15
N LYS A 78 3.49 -1.01 -2.51
CA LYS A 78 2.60 -2.10 -2.08
C LYS A 78 1.11 -1.80 -2.23
N LEU A 79 0.56 -0.75 -1.60
CA LEU A 79 -0.90 -0.66 -1.39
C LEU A 79 -1.69 -0.62 -2.70
N PHE A 80 -1.21 0.11 -3.71
CA PHE A 80 -1.81 0.17 -5.05
C PHE A 80 -1.75 -1.16 -5.81
N LYS A 81 -0.84 -2.07 -5.43
CA LYS A 81 -0.73 -3.40 -6.05
C LYS A 81 -1.73 -4.39 -5.46
N LEU A 82 -2.29 -4.14 -4.27
CA LEU A 82 -3.10 -5.11 -3.55
C LEU A 82 -4.42 -5.45 -4.26
N ALA A 83 -5.07 -4.46 -4.91
CA ALA A 83 -6.33 -4.68 -5.61
C ALA A 83 -6.20 -5.71 -6.75
N ALA A 84 -5.09 -5.69 -7.49
CA ALA A 84 -4.82 -6.64 -8.56
C ALA A 84 -4.49 -8.06 -8.05
N LEU A 85 -4.20 -8.20 -6.75
CA LEU A 85 -3.82 -9.47 -6.13
C LEU A 85 -5.00 -10.15 -5.42
N MET A 86 -6.20 -9.56 -5.42
CA MET A 86 -7.38 -10.13 -4.79
C MET A 86 -7.77 -11.45 -5.45
N ASN A 87 -8.18 -12.42 -4.63
CA ASN A 87 -8.50 -13.77 -5.08
C ASN A 87 -9.94 -13.85 -5.62
N THR A 88 -10.91 -13.33 -4.86
CA THR A 88 -12.34 -13.41 -5.15
C THR A 88 -12.85 -12.20 -5.93
N ASP A 89 -13.89 -12.39 -6.75
CA ASP A 89 -14.47 -11.30 -7.55
C ASP A 89 -15.14 -10.23 -6.68
N THR A 90 -15.77 -10.63 -5.57
CA THR A 90 -16.29 -9.71 -4.56
C THR A 90 -15.19 -8.83 -3.97
N ALA A 91 -14.04 -9.41 -3.63
CA ALA A 91 -12.91 -8.64 -3.12
C ALA A 91 -12.32 -7.70 -4.16
N LYS A 92 -12.23 -8.11 -5.44
CA LYS A 92 -11.79 -7.23 -6.53
C LYS A 92 -12.70 -6.01 -6.69
N ALA A 93 -14.02 -6.22 -6.68
CA ALA A 93 -15.00 -5.13 -6.79
C ALA A 93 -14.87 -4.13 -5.62
N LEU A 94 -14.76 -4.64 -4.39
CA LEU A 94 -14.59 -3.78 -3.21
C LEU A 94 -13.23 -3.06 -3.19
N ALA A 95 -12.17 -3.75 -3.65
CA ALA A 95 -10.83 -3.19 -3.73
C ALA A 95 -10.73 -2.06 -4.76
N ALA A 96 -11.46 -2.14 -5.88
CA ALA A 96 -11.47 -1.08 -6.90
C ALA A 96 -11.89 0.27 -6.31
N HIS A 97 -13.01 0.30 -5.58
CA HIS A 97 -13.49 1.51 -4.91
C HIS A 97 -12.49 2.01 -3.85
N ARG A 98 -11.94 1.10 -3.02
CA ARG A 98 -10.96 1.47 -1.98
C ARG A 98 -9.66 2.02 -2.58
N THR A 99 -9.22 1.49 -3.71
CA THR A 99 -8.02 1.97 -4.40
C THR A 99 -8.22 3.36 -5.00
N ALA A 100 -9.41 3.68 -5.53
CA ALA A 100 -9.72 5.02 -6.03
C ALA A 100 -9.53 6.10 -4.95
N VAL A 101 -10.07 5.87 -3.74
CA VAL A 101 -9.91 6.78 -2.59
C VAL A 101 -8.43 7.02 -2.23
N MET A 102 -7.59 5.98 -2.32
CA MET A 102 -6.16 6.12 -2.05
C MET A 102 -5.44 6.94 -3.13
N HIS A 103 -5.81 6.80 -4.40
CA HIS A 103 -5.25 7.61 -5.47
C HIS A 103 -5.62 9.08 -5.29
N GLU A 104 -6.90 9.37 -5.07
CA GLU A 104 -7.38 10.73 -4.81
C GLU A 104 -6.64 11.37 -3.64
N PHE A 105 -6.45 10.64 -2.54
CA PHE A 105 -5.68 11.11 -1.39
C PHE A 105 -4.23 11.42 -1.74
N VAL A 106 -3.51 10.50 -2.40
CA VAL A 106 -2.07 10.69 -2.69
C VAL A 106 -1.86 11.81 -3.71
N ASP A 107 -2.72 11.91 -4.72
CA ASP A 107 -2.64 12.95 -5.74
C ASP A 107 -2.92 14.32 -5.12
N GLN A 108 -3.96 14.43 -4.29
CA GLN A 108 -4.27 15.65 -3.55
C GLN A 108 -3.15 16.03 -2.58
N PHE A 109 -2.62 15.07 -1.82
CA PHE A 109 -1.49 15.28 -0.89
C PHE A 109 -0.27 15.87 -1.62
N LYS A 110 0.09 15.31 -2.79
CA LYS A 110 1.24 15.79 -3.58
C LYS A 110 0.97 17.15 -4.22
N ALA A 111 -0.26 17.41 -4.65
CA ALA A 111 -0.66 18.71 -5.18
C ALA A 111 -0.56 19.81 -4.12
N GLU A 112 -1.07 19.55 -2.91
CA GLU A 112 -0.95 20.46 -1.76
C GLU A 112 0.51 20.72 -1.40
N TRP A 113 1.32 19.65 -1.27
CA TRP A 113 2.76 19.77 -0.99
C TRP A 113 3.48 20.65 -2.01
N THR A 114 3.23 20.44 -3.31
CA THR A 114 3.90 21.20 -4.38
C THR A 114 3.40 22.65 -4.47
N ALA A 115 2.15 22.90 -4.08
CA ALA A 115 1.60 24.25 -4.04
C ALA A 115 2.23 25.08 -2.92
N ASP A 116 2.47 24.47 -1.76
CA ASP A 116 3.12 25.11 -0.60
C ASP A 116 4.59 25.47 -0.90
N ASP A 117 5.30 24.70 -1.73
CA ASP A 117 6.68 25.00 -2.16
C ASP A 117 6.79 26.23 -3.10
N LYS A 118 5.67 26.78 -3.59
CA LYS A 118 5.65 27.95 -4.51
C LYS A 118 5.31 29.28 -3.82
N ALA A 119 5.06 29.29 -2.51
CA ALA A 119 4.77 30.48 -1.72
C ALA A 119 6.02 31.01 -1.00
#